data_AF-A0A7V9NUW1-F1
#
_entry.id   AF-A0A7V9NUW1-F1
#
_cell.length_a   1.000
_cell.length_b   1.000
_cell.length_c   1.000
_cell.angle_alpha   90.00
_cell.angle_beta   90.00
_cell.angle_gamma   90.00
#
_symmetry.space_group_name_H-M   'P 1'
#
loop_
_entity.id
_entity.type
_entity.pdbx_description
1 polymer ?
#
loop_
_entity_poly.entity_id
_entity_poly.type
_entity_poly.pdbx_seq_one_letter_code
_entity_poly.pdbx_strand_id
1 'polypeptide(L)'
;MFYVQIALLGIIFGCLYALSATGIVVTYQATGVFDIAHFAIALLAGYLGWQMSGVWGWPLYLVVPAVLLVCGPGLGLLLERFVFRPLQQRRASSSEKLVAALGVTVALLGLINVIWGPGVQGSSAEPVPRLFGIHPFNVGSLTFDTEQVGLLATMFVIAAFLYLLFQRTFLGTSIRAVVDRRELAELAAIDSNRVSQVAWTVGCTLAAVTGLIIAQGTLEPTKIIFFGIETFSVAVVARLTSVPKAIVFGFLVMGLGRSLIDVFEPFGSSGGASDTYQAIVTNLSSIVLFVALVAFRRLDEVGVSESTGSGGLVGGGLGQRRWTPATAATAVVMGGLAALAPFALGATDLRLAQVVLALIVIFVSIVCITGFSGHLTLGQASIAGLGAFFTARAVNGLHVPVLIAMLIGASIAMGAGLLAGYPAVKRKGLFLG
;
A
#
# COMPACT_ATOMS: atom_id res chain seq x y z
N MET A 1 10.68 -28.53 20.29
CA MET A 1 10.31 -27.30 21.04
C MET A 1 10.65 -26.04 20.27
N PHE A 2 11.87 -25.90 19.71
CA PHE A 2 12.26 -24.75 18.88
C PHE A 2 11.27 -24.37 17.77
N TYR A 3 10.94 -25.31 16.87
CA TYR A 3 9.95 -25.05 15.79
C TYR A 3 8.55 -24.68 16.31
N VAL A 4 8.15 -25.21 17.47
CA VAL A 4 6.85 -24.88 18.10
C VAL A 4 6.87 -23.45 18.62
N GLN A 5 7.97 -23.02 19.23
CA GLN A 5 8.15 -21.63 19.67
C GLN A 5 8.08 -20.66 18.49
N ILE A 6 8.81 -20.95 17.40
CA ILE A 6 8.77 -20.12 16.18
C ILE A 6 7.37 -20.08 15.59
N ALA A 7 6.67 -21.22 15.55
CA ALA A 7 5.31 -21.27 15.05
C ALA A 7 4.36 -20.39 15.87
N LEU A 8 4.46 -20.44 17.20
CA LEU A 8 3.64 -19.62 18.11
C LEU A 8 3.98 -18.13 17.99
N LEU A 9 5.26 -17.78 17.96
CA LEU A 9 5.70 -16.40 17.73
C LEU A 9 5.23 -15.89 16.38
N GLY A 10 5.29 -16.72 15.34
CA GLY A 10 4.79 -16.38 14.01
C GLY A 10 3.30 -16.11 13.98
N ILE A 11 2.49 -16.90 14.69
CA ILE A 11 1.05 -16.62 14.83
C ILE A 11 0.84 -15.28 15.55
N ILE A 12 1.62 -14.99 16.59
CA ILE A 12 1.52 -13.72 17.32
C ILE A 12 1.85 -12.55 16.38
N PHE A 13 2.99 -12.56 15.67
CA PHE A 13 3.27 -11.51 14.68
C PHE A 13 2.25 -11.47 13.54
N GLY A 14 1.64 -12.61 13.21
CA GLY A 14 0.46 -12.76 12.35
C GLY A 14 -0.73 -11.88 12.74
N CYS A 15 -0.91 -11.58 14.04
CA CYS A 15 -1.93 -10.66 14.54
C CYS A 15 -1.84 -9.29 13.87
N LEU A 16 -0.63 -8.79 13.67
CA LEU A 16 -0.42 -7.44 13.15
C LEU A 16 -0.83 -7.35 11.68
N TYR A 17 -0.46 -8.37 10.89
CA TYR A 17 -0.88 -8.48 9.48
C TYR A 17 -2.40 -8.64 9.37
N ALA A 18 -2.98 -9.51 10.21
CA ALA A 18 -4.42 -9.72 10.27
C ALA A 18 -5.18 -8.42 10.63
N LEU A 19 -4.66 -7.69 11.61
CA LEU A 19 -5.24 -6.43 12.08
C LEU A 19 -5.26 -5.36 10.99
N SER A 20 -4.10 -5.11 10.37
CA SER A 20 -3.97 -4.09 9.34
C SER A 20 -4.77 -4.48 8.08
N ALA A 21 -4.72 -5.74 7.67
CA ALA A 21 -5.48 -6.21 6.51
C ALA A 21 -6.99 -6.11 6.75
N THR A 22 -7.45 -6.35 7.98
CA THR A 22 -8.85 -6.16 8.35
C THR A 22 -9.31 -4.72 8.11
N GLY A 23 -8.47 -3.72 8.40
CA GLY A 23 -8.79 -2.32 8.11
C GLY A 23 -9.05 -2.07 6.63
N ILE A 24 -8.19 -2.59 5.75
CA ILE A 24 -8.34 -2.50 4.28
C ILE A 24 -9.60 -3.25 3.81
N VAL A 25 -9.86 -4.42 4.36
CA VAL A 25 -11.01 -5.25 3.98
C VAL A 25 -12.34 -4.62 4.41
N VAL A 26 -12.37 -3.93 5.56
CA VAL A 26 -13.57 -3.22 6.03
C VAL A 26 -13.88 -2.01 5.16
N THR A 27 -12.88 -1.20 4.84
CA THR A 27 -13.06 -0.01 3.96
C THR A 27 -13.48 -0.45 2.56
N TYR A 28 -12.83 -1.47 2.01
CA TYR A 28 -13.15 -1.99 0.68
C TYR A 28 -14.57 -2.55 0.60
N GLN A 29 -15.00 -3.40 1.54
CA GLN A 29 -16.35 -3.98 1.49
C GLN A 29 -17.43 -2.89 1.50
N ALA A 30 -17.30 -1.89 2.36
CA ALA A 30 -18.34 -0.87 2.52
C ALA A 30 -18.38 0.16 1.39
N THR A 31 -17.26 0.42 0.72
CA THR A 31 -17.13 1.56 -0.21
C THR A 31 -16.70 1.19 -1.63
N GLY A 32 -16.21 -0.03 -1.84
CA GLY A 32 -15.57 -0.47 -3.07
C GLY A 32 -14.24 0.24 -3.37
N VAL A 33 -13.65 0.94 -2.39
CA VAL A 33 -12.37 1.65 -2.53
C VAL A 33 -11.26 0.81 -1.95
N PHE A 34 -10.24 0.53 -2.75
CA PHE A 34 -9.00 -0.09 -2.26
C PHE A 34 -8.12 0.98 -1.60
N ASP A 35 -8.04 0.94 -0.27
CA ASP A 35 -7.33 1.93 0.54
C ASP A 35 -5.80 1.75 0.47
N ILE A 36 -5.18 2.30 -0.58
CA ILE A 36 -3.70 2.37 -0.70
C ILE A 36 -3.10 3.30 0.37
N ALA A 37 -3.87 4.24 0.90
CA ALA A 37 -3.38 5.19 1.91
C ALA A 37 -3.19 4.56 3.29
N HIS A 38 -3.66 3.34 3.51
CA HIS A 38 -3.61 2.64 4.79
C HIS A 38 -2.25 2.72 5.51
N PHE A 39 -1.15 2.44 4.81
CA PHE A 39 0.18 2.49 5.42
C PHE A 39 0.68 3.93 5.66
N ALA A 40 0.26 4.90 4.84
CA ALA A 40 0.58 6.31 5.07
C ALA A 40 -0.19 6.85 6.28
N ILE A 41 -1.42 6.38 6.50
CA ILE A 41 -2.21 6.66 7.71
C ILE A 41 -1.56 6.02 8.94
N ALA A 42 -1.11 4.76 8.82
CA ALA A 42 -0.35 4.10 9.88
C ALA A 42 0.95 4.85 10.20
N LEU A 43 1.68 5.30 9.17
CA LEU A 43 2.90 6.08 9.34
C LEU A 43 2.61 7.41 10.05
N LEU A 44 1.58 8.13 9.63
CA LEU A 44 1.14 9.36 10.29
C LEU A 44 0.82 9.12 11.77
N ALA A 45 0.13 8.02 12.10
CA ALA A 45 -0.16 7.66 13.49
C ALA A 45 1.12 7.36 14.29
N GLY A 46 2.11 6.70 13.68
CA GLY A 46 3.43 6.49 14.27
C GLY A 46 4.15 7.80 14.58
N TYR A 47 4.16 8.74 13.63
CA TYR A 47 4.71 10.09 13.82
C TYR A 47 3.97 10.90 14.88
N LEU A 48 2.64 10.81 14.94
CA LEU A 48 1.86 11.47 15.98
C LEU A 48 2.15 10.88 17.36
N GLY A 49 2.27 9.56 17.48
CA GLY A 49 2.66 8.89 18.72
C GLY A 49 4.06 9.30 19.17
N TRP A 50 5.01 9.36 18.24
CA TRP A 50 6.37 9.86 18.47
C TRP A 50 6.38 11.32 18.90
N GLN A 51 5.66 12.19 18.19
CA GLN A 51 5.60 13.63 18.48
C GLN A 51 5.00 13.89 19.86
N MET A 52 3.87 13.26 20.17
CA MET A 52 3.17 13.49 21.44
C MET A 52 3.97 12.99 22.62
N SER A 53 4.62 11.83 22.50
CA SER A 53 5.29 11.21 23.64
C SER A 53 6.80 11.45 23.67
N GLY A 54 7.50 11.18 22.57
CA GLY A 54 8.95 11.35 22.47
C GLY A 54 9.37 12.81 22.52
N VAL A 55 8.66 13.69 21.82
CA VAL A 55 9.01 15.13 21.74
C VAL A 55 8.30 15.95 22.83
N TRP A 56 6.97 15.83 22.95
CA TRP A 56 6.22 16.61 23.94
C TRP A 56 6.17 15.99 25.35
N GLY A 57 6.68 14.76 25.52
CA GLY A 57 6.71 14.10 26.83
C GLY A 57 5.34 13.66 27.35
N TRP A 58 4.30 13.56 26.51
CA TRP A 58 2.98 13.15 26.97
C TRP A 58 2.98 11.69 27.45
N PRO A 59 2.28 11.41 28.56
CA PRO A 59 2.16 10.05 29.06
C PRO A 59 1.28 9.18 28.16
N LEU A 60 1.55 7.87 28.16
CA LEU A 60 0.90 6.89 27.28
C LEU A 60 -0.64 6.93 27.36
N TYR A 61 -1.20 7.12 28.56
CA TYR A 61 -2.65 7.16 28.77
C TYR A 61 -3.35 8.35 28.10
N LEU A 62 -2.61 9.40 27.69
CA LEU A 62 -3.13 10.49 26.86
C LEU A 62 -2.87 10.24 25.38
N VAL A 63 -1.69 9.74 25.04
CA VAL A 63 -1.25 9.53 23.65
C VAL A 63 -2.13 8.51 22.95
N VAL A 64 -2.39 7.35 23.59
CA VAL A 64 -3.14 6.26 22.97
C VAL A 64 -4.58 6.69 22.66
N PRO A 65 -5.38 7.25 23.59
CA PRO A 65 -6.71 7.74 23.26
C PRO A 65 -6.69 8.90 22.26
N ALA A 66 -5.71 9.82 22.33
CA ALA A 66 -5.62 10.91 21.37
C ALA A 66 -5.43 10.37 19.93
N VAL A 67 -4.50 9.43 19.73
CA VAL A 67 -4.25 8.87 18.40
C VAL A 67 -5.42 7.97 17.95
N LEU A 68 -5.94 7.11 18.82
CA LEU A 68 -6.92 6.08 18.43
C LEU A 68 -8.37 6.54 18.44
N LEU A 69 -8.75 7.49 19.30
CA LEU A 69 -10.14 7.97 19.40
C LEU A 69 -10.35 9.31 18.72
N VAL A 70 -9.27 10.08 18.47
CA VAL A 70 -9.36 11.40 17.84
C VAL A 70 -8.69 11.40 16.46
N CYS A 71 -7.38 11.15 16.38
CA CYS A 71 -6.65 11.30 15.12
C CYS A 71 -7.06 10.27 14.06
N GLY A 72 -7.08 8.98 14.39
CA GLY A 72 -7.47 7.90 13.46
C GLY A 72 -8.92 8.05 12.95
N PRO A 73 -9.92 8.11 13.84
CA PRO A 73 -11.31 8.39 13.47
C PRO A 73 -11.49 9.70 12.71
N GLY A 74 -10.84 10.78 13.17
CA GLY A 74 -10.88 12.10 12.55
C GLY A 74 -10.37 12.07 11.12
N LEU A 75 -9.21 11.45 10.88
CA LEU A 75 -8.68 11.25 9.52
C LEU A 75 -9.63 10.44 8.66
N GLY A 76 -10.23 9.37 9.18
CA GLY A 76 -11.23 8.59 8.44
C GLY A 76 -12.45 9.41 8.04
N LEU A 77 -12.99 10.22 8.94
CA LEU A 77 -14.10 11.13 8.65
C LEU A 77 -13.72 12.22 7.64
N LEU A 78 -12.50 12.78 7.74
CA LEU A 78 -12.00 13.77 6.79
C LEU A 78 -11.85 13.19 5.39
N LEU A 79 -11.20 12.02 5.27
CA LEU A 79 -11.01 11.33 4.00
C LEU A 79 -12.34 10.94 3.38
N GLU A 80 -13.27 10.39 4.17
CA GLU A 80 -14.61 10.10 3.69
C GLU A 80 -15.29 11.37 3.18
N ARG A 81 -15.33 12.43 3.99
CA ARG A 81 -16.13 13.61 3.69
C ARG A 81 -15.60 14.39 2.49
N PHE A 82 -14.28 14.55 2.38
CA PHE A 82 -13.66 15.46 1.43
C PHE A 82 -13.12 14.76 0.18
N VAL A 83 -12.76 13.48 0.27
CA VAL A 83 -12.17 12.75 -0.86
C VAL A 83 -13.15 11.73 -1.41
N PHE A 84 -13.57 10.77 -0.59
CA PHE A 84 -14.24 9.57 -1.11
C PHE A 84 -15.75 9.74 -1.29
N ARG A 85 -16.42 10.55 -0.47
CA ARG A 85 -17.84 10.83 -0.61
C ARG A 85 -18.17 11.58 -1.90
N PRO A 86 -17.46 12.66 -2.29
CA PRO A 86 -17.70 13.30 -3.58
C PRO A 86 -17.49 12.35 -4.77
N LEU A 87 -16.50 11.47 -4.70
CA LEU A 87 -16.25 10.45 -5.72
C LEU A 87 -17.39 9.42 -5.80
N GLN A 88 -17.90 8.97 -4.65
CA GLN A 88 -19.06 8.08 -4.61
C GLN A 88 -20.32 8.74 -5.17
N GLN A 89 -20.58 10.00 -4.81
CA GLN A 89 -21.76 10.74 -5.26
C GLN A 89 -21.79 10.96 -6.78
N ARG A 90 -20.61 11.11 -7.41
CA ARG A 90 -20.49 11.23 -8.87
C ARG A 90 -20.39 9.89 -9.59
N ARG A 91 -20.58 8.77 -8.88
CA ARG A 91 -20.42 7.40 -9.41
C ARG A 91 -19.07 7.19 -10.10
N ALA A 92 -18.00 7.74 -9.52
CA ALA A 92 -16.64 7.60 -10.06
C ALA A 92 -16.27 6.12 -10.22
N SER A 93 -15.59 5.82 -11.32
CA SER A 93 -15.09 4.50 -11.67
C SER A 93 -14.09 3.98 -10.64
N SER A 94 -13.87 2.66 -10.62
CA SER A 94 -12.92 2.01 -9.71
C SER A 94 -11.48 2.51 -9.91
N SER A 95 -11.10 2.84 -11.15
CA SER A 95 -9.81 3.44 -11.48
C SER A 95 -9.67 4.85 -10.90
N GLU A 96 -10.69 5.70 -11.01
CA GLU A 96 -10.67 7.04 -10.40
C GLU A 96 -10.53 6.98 -8.88
N LYS A 97 -11.25 6.06 -8.22
CA LYS A 97 -11.13 5.82 -6.78
C LYS A 97 -9.72 5.35 -6.38
N LEU A 98 -9.11 4.49 -7.19
CA LEU A 98 -7.73 4.01 -6.98
C LEU A 98 -6.71 5.16 -7.11
N VAL A 99 -6.86 6.01 -8.12
CA VAL A 99 -6.02 7.20 -8.31
C VAL A 99 -6.19 8.18 -7.16
N ALA A 100 -7.41 8.39 -6.68
CA ALA A 100 -7.66 9.21 -5.51
C ALA A 100 -6.99 8.63 -4.25
N ALA A 101 -7.09 7.32 -4.02
CA ALA A 101 -6.41 6.66 -2.90
C ALA A 101 -4.88 6.85 -2.99
N LEU A 102 -4.29 6.68 -4.17
CA LEU A 102 -2.86 6.95 -4.40
C LEU A 102 -2.51 8.42 -4.15
N GLY A 103 -3.35 9.35 -4.60
CA GLY A 103 -3.19 10.78 -4.36
C GLY A 103 -3.20 11.10 -2.86
N VAL A 104 -4.10 10.49 -2.10
CA VAL A 104 -4.12 10.59 -0.63
C VAL A 104 -2.84 10.02 -0.02
N THR A 105 -2.35 8.86 -0.47
CA THR A 105 -1.08 8.29 -0.01
C THR A 105 0.06 9.27 -0.18
N VAL A 106 0.22 9.82 -1.39
CA VAL A 106 1.30 10.78 -1.70
C VAL A 106 1.12 12.07 -0.90
N ALA A 107 -0.10 12.57 -0.75
CA ALA A 107 -0.39 13.77 0.04
C ALA A 107 -0.05 13.58 1.52
N LEU A 108 -0.40 12.43 2.12
CA LEU A 108 -0.07 12.12 3.51
C LEU A 108 1.44 11.95 3.70
N LEU A 109 2.13 11.23 2.82
CA LEU A 109 3.59 11.10 2.87
C LEU A 109 4.29 12.46 2.71
N GLY A 110 3.78 13.31 1.80
CA GLY A 110 4.26 14.68 1.64
C GLY A 110 4.02 15.53 2.88
N LEU A 111 2.83 15.45 3.47
CA LEU A 111 2.49 16.16 4.70
C LEU A 111 3.41 15.75 5.86
N ILE A 112 3.69 14.45 6.00
CA ILE A 112 4.64 13.94 7.00
C ILE A 112 6.02 14.56 6.79
N ASN A 113 6.53 14.57 5.55
CA ASN A 113 7.82 15.17 5.24
C ASN A 113 7.86 16.69 5.44
N VAL A 114 6.74 17.41 5.29
CA VAL A 114 6.67 18.86 5.55
C VAL A 114 6.68 19.17 7.04
N ILE A 115 5.92 18.40 7.84
CA ILE A 115 5.81 18.65 9.28
C ILE A 115 7.08 18.22 10.02
N TRP A 116 7.62 17.04 9.70
CA TRP A 116 8.72 16.45 10.43
C TRP A 116 10.06 16.52 9.70
N GLY A 117 10.08 16.72 8.39
CA GLY A 117 11.28 16.69 7.58
C GLY A 117 11.57 15.30 6.98
N PRO A 118 12.36 15.23 5.89
CA PRO A 118 12.69 13.98 5.24
C PRO A 118 13.65 13.15 6.10
N GLY A 119 13.28 11.90 6.37
CA GLY A 119 14.17 10.92 7.00
C GLY A 119 14.33 11.05 8.51
N VAL A 120 13.46 11.80 9.19
CA VAL A 120 13.41 11.77 10.66
C VAL A 120 13.07 10.35 11.11
N GLN A 121 13.99 9.79 11.88
CA GLN A 121 13.80 8.52 12.58
C GLN A 121 13.72 8.84 14.06
N GLY A 122 12.86 8.13 14.79
CA GLY A 122 12.86 8.22 16.23
C GLY A 122 14.24 7.83 16.76
N SER A 123 14.75 8.56 17.75
CA SER A 123 15.97 8.20 18.46
C SER A 123 15.62 7.42 19.73
N SER A 124 16.56 6.64 20.26
CA SER A 124 16.41 6.04 21.59
C SER A 124 16.22 7.09 22.70
N ALA A 125 16.59 8.34 22.45
CA ALA A 125 16.32 9.49 23.33
C ALA A 125 14.89 10.04 23.22
N GLU A 126 14.21 9.82 22.09
CA GLU A 126 12.83 10.28 21.82
C GLU A 126 11.98 9.08 21.37
N PRO A 127 11.79 8.07 22.24
CA PRO A 127 11.13 6.84 21.82
C PRO A 127 9.63 7.04 21.66
N VAL A 128 9.04 6.29 20.73
CA VAL A 128 7.59 6.05 20.75
C VAL A 128 7.28 5.18 21.97
N PRO A 129 6.31 5.54 22.80
CA PRO A 129 6.03 4.86 24.04
C PRO A 129 5.56 3.46 23.73
N ARG A 130 6.17 2.49 24.42
CA ARG A 130 5.76 1.10 24.29
C ARG A 130 4.38 0.93 24.91
N LEU A 131 3.45 0.34 24.16
CA LEU A 131 2.11 0.03 24.67
C LEU A 131 2.18 -1.04 25.77
N PHE A 132 3.21 -1.89 25.69
CA PHE A 132 3.44 -3.01 26.59
C PHE A 132 4.90 -2.98 27.06
N GLY A 133 5.14 -3.35 28.32
CA GLY A 133 6.52 -3.60 28.78
C GLY A 133 7.14 -4.78 28.01
N ILE A 134 8.46 -4.88 28.00
CA ILE A 134 9.17 -6.08 27.53
C ILE A 134 9.69 -6.82 28.76
N HIS A 135 8.88 -7.75 29.26
CA HIS A 135 9.26 -8.64 30.35
C HIS A 135 9.19 -10.08 29.83
N PRO A 136 10.33 -10.74 29.63
CA PRO A 136 10.33 -12.13 29.20
C PRO A 136 9.85 -13.02 30.36
N PHE A 137 9.02 -14.00 30.03
CA PHE A 137 8.55 -15.02 30.97
C PHE A 137 8.46 -16.38 30.25
N ASN A 138 8.60 -17.45 31.02
CA ASN A 138 8.65 -18.80 30.50
C ASN A 138 7.34 -19.55 30.82
N VAL A 139 6.75 -20.18 29.82
CA VAL A 139 5.63 -21.11 29.95
C VAL A 139 6.16 -22.50 29.61
N GLY A 140 6.60 -23.23 30.63
CA GLY A 140 7.32 -24.50 30.44
C GLY A 140 8.66 -24.28 29.73
N SER A 141 8.80 -24.84 28.52
CA SER A 141 10.00 -24.69 27.67
C SER A 141 9.90 -23.59 26.62
N LEU A 142 8.79 -22.85 26.59
CA LEU A 142 8.54 -21.75 25.65
C LEU A 142 8.78 -20.41 26.34
N THR A 143 9.44 -19.49 25.67
CA THR A 143 9.72 -18.15 26.17
C THR A 143 8.89 -17.11 25.42
N PHE A 144 8.09 -16.33 26.13
CA PHE A 144 7.29 -15.23 25.59
C PHE A 144 7.66 -13.92 26.26
N ASP A 145 7.30 -12.80 25.65
CA ASP A 145 7.36 -11.50 26.30
C ASP A 145 5.96 -10.88 26.46
N THR A 146 5.85 -9.91 27.35
CA THR A 146 4.60 -9.19 27.59
C THR A 146 4.12 -8.37 26.39
N GLU A 147 5.00 -8.03 25.44
CA GLU A 147 4.65 -7.31 24.21
C GLU A 147 3.87 -8.21 23.24
N GLN A 148 4.33 -9.45 23.06
CA GLN A 148 3.70 -10.51 22.30
C GLN A 148 2.31 -10.85 22.83
N VAL A 149 2.17 -10.97 24.16
CA VAL A 149 0.85 -11.18 24.79
C VAL A 149 -0.05 -9.97 24.59
N GLY A 150 0.49 -8.75 24.74
CA GLY A 150 -0.24 -7.51 24.52
C GLY A 150 -0.76 -7.36 23.09
N LEU A 151 0.06 -7.73 22.11
CA LEU A 151 -0.32 -7.78 20.69
C LEU A 151 -1.46 -8.76 20.45
N LEU A 152 -1.34 -9.98 20.98
CA LEU A 152 -2.37 -11.00 20.87
C LEU A 152 -3.68 -10.54 21.53
N ALA A 153 -3.62 -9.98 22.73
CA ALA A 153 -4.77 -9.44 23.45
C ALA A 153 -5.44 -8.30 22.66
N THR A 154 -4.65 -7.37 22.10
CA THR A 154 -5.16 -6.28 21.26
C THR A 154 -5.92 -6.81 20.06
N MET A 155 -5.37 -7.83 19.40
CA MET A 155 -6.04 -8.46 18.26
C MET A 155 -7.35 -9.13 18.66
N PHE A 156 -7.40 -9.84 19.79
CA PHE A 156 -8.64 -10.44 20.29
C PHE A 156 -9.69 -9.38 20.63
N VAL A 157 -9.30 -8.29 21.29
CA VAL A 157 -10.22 -7.18 21.62
C VAL A 157 -10.79 -6.57 20.35
N ILE A 158 -9.95 -6.29 19.36
CA ILE A 158 -10.39 -5.70 18.09
C ILE A 158 -11.27 -6.67 17.30
N ALA A 159 -10.90 -7.94 17.22
CA ALA A 159 -11.70 -8.96 16.55
C ALA A 159 -13.08 -9.12 17.22
N ALA A 160 -13.13 -9.14 18.56
CA ALA A 160 -14.37 -9.19 19.32
C ALA A 160 -15.22 -7.93 19.09
N PHE A 161 -14.61 -6.74 19.12
CA PHE A 161 -15.28 -5.48 18.83
C PHE A 161 -15.89 -5.46 17.43
N LEU A 162 -15.12 -5.83 16.40
CA LEU A 162 -15.61 -5.88 15.02
C LEU A 162 -16.68 -6.95 14.82
N TYR A 163 -16.54 -8.12 15.46
CA TYR A 163 -17.56 -9.16 15.44
C TYR A 163 -18.87 -8.65 16.02
N LEU A 164 -18.84 -8.03 17.21
CA LEU A 164 -20.02 -7.44 17.83
C LEU A 164 -20.62 -6.34 16.95
N LEU A 165 -19.78 -5.45 16.41
CA LEU A 165 -20.21 -4.38 15.52
C LEU A 165 -20.94 -4.93 14.28
N PHE A 166 -20.34 -5.87 13.56
CA PHE A 166 -20.92 -6.37 12.31
C PHE A 166 -22.05 -7.36 12.52
N GLN A 167 -22.03 -8.19 13.57
CA GLN A 167 -23.01 -9.26 13.76
C GLN A 167 -24.17 -8.88 14.68
N ARG A 168 -23.93 -8.02 15.68
CA ARG A 168 -24.90 -7.77 16.75
C ARG A 168 -25.53 -6.37 16.73
N THR A 169 -25.05 -5.45 15.89
CA THR A 169 -25.60 -4.08 15.83
C THR A 169 -26.45 -3.83 14.58
N PHE A 170 -27.39 -2.89 14.67
CA PHE A 170 -28.16 -2.39 13.52
C PHE A 170 -27.24 -1.85 12.43
N LEU A 171 -26.18 -1.15 12.83
CA LEU A 171 -25.16 -0.63 11.91
C LEU A 171 -24.50 -1.76 11.10
N GLY A 172 -24.19 -2.90 11.73
CA GLY A 172 -23.68 -4.08 11.04
C GLY A 172 -24.65 -4.64 9.99
N THR A 173 -25.94 -4.62 10.28
CA THR A 173 -26.99 -4.98 9.31
C THR A 173 -27.07 -3.99 8.15
N SER A 174 -27.02 -2.68 8.43
CA SER A 174 -26.95 -1.64 7.39
C SER A 174 -25.72 -1.79 6.50
N ILE A 175 -24.55 -2.06 7.07
CA ILE A 175 -23.30 -2.30 6.33
C ILE A 175 -23.50 -3.49 5.38
N ARG A 176 -23.98 -4.62 5.88
CA ARG A 176 -24.22 -5.82 5.04
C ARG A 176 -25.21 -5.56 3.91
N ALA A 177 -26.28 -4.80 4.17
CA ALA A 177 -27.23 -4.42 3.14
C ALA A 177 -26.60 -3.56 2.03
N VAL A 178 -25.77 -2.58 2.41
CA VAL A 178 -25.05 -1.71 1.46
C VAL A 178 -23.98 -2.46 0.67
N VAL A 179 -23.26 -3.39 1.32
CA VAL A 179 -22.24 -4.25 0.69
C VAL A 179 -22.88 -5.19 -0.34
N ASP A 180 -24.07 -5.71 -0.05
CA ASP A 180 -24.78 -6.61 -0.96
C ASP A 180 -25.31 -5.83 -2.18
N ARG A 181 -26.17 -4.82 -1.95
CA ARG A 181 -26.70 -3.95 -3.00
C ARG A 181 -26.98 -2.55 -2.49
N ARG A 182 -26.02 -1.63 -2.71
CA ARG A 182 -26.10 -0.23 -2.28
C ARG A 182 -27.38 0.48 -2.74
N GLU A 183 -27.76 0.35 -4.01
CA GLU A 183 -28.95 1.00 -4.56
C GLU A 183 -30.25 0.53 -3.89
N LEU A 184 -30.37 -0.78 -3.66
CA LEU A 184 -31.54 -1.34 -2.95
C LEU A 184 -31.56 -0.93 -1.48
N ALA A 185 -30.39 -0.87 -0.84
CA ALA A 185 -30.28 -0.40 0.54
C ALA A 185 -30.69 1.07 0.66
N GLU A 186 -30.30 1.92 -0.28
CA GLU A 186 -30.69 3.33 -0.32
C GLU A 186 -32.20 3.49 -0.56
N LEU A 187 -32.83 2.63 -1.39
CA LEU A 187 -34.29 2.57 -1.54
C LEU A 187 -35.01 2.15 -0.25
N ALA A 188 -34.36 1.33 0.59
CA ALA A 188 -34.83 0.97 1.92
C ALA A 188 -34.53 2.03 3.00
N ALA A 189 -34.20 3.27 2.58
CA ALA A 189 -33.86 4.41 3.44
C ALA A 189 -32.62 4.19 4.33
N ILE A 190 -31.71 3.29 3.95
CA ILE A 190 -30.42 3.12 4.63
C ILE A 190 -29.45 4.19 4.12
N ASP A 191 -28.92 5.01 5.04
CA ASP A 191 -27.93 6.04 4.68
C ASP A 191 -26.56 5.41 4.38
N SER A 192 -26.27 5.21 3.09
CA SER A 192 -25.00 4.67 2.61
C SER A 192 -23.80 5.57 2.94
N ASN A 193 -24.01 6.88 3.14
CA ASN A 193 -22.93 7.78 3.54
C ASN A 193 -22.51 7.49 4.97
N ARG A 194 -23.45 7.24 5.89
CA ARG A 194 -23.10 6.83 7.27
C ARG A 194 -22.35 5.52 7.30
N VAL A 195 -22.74 4.56 6.46
CA VAL A 195 -22.01 3.28 6.30
C VAL A 195 -20.58 3.53 5.82
N SER A 196 -20.40 4.38 4.80
CA SER A 196 -19.07 4.79 4.30
C SER A 196 -18.25 5.47 5.40
N GLN A 197 -18.84 6.41 6.15
CA GLN A 197 -18.20 7.12 7.26
C GLN A 197 -17.68 6.18 8.33
N VAL A 198 -18.52 5.25 8.78
CA VAL A 198 -18.13 4.26 9.78
C VAL A 198 -17.00 3.38 9.26
N ALA A 199 -17.08 2.92 8.01
CA ALA A 199 -16.05 2.06 7.45
C ALA A 199 -14.69 2.78 7.33
N TRP A 200 -14.67 4.03 6.85
CA TRP A 200 -13.45 4.86 6.80
C TRP A 200 -12.89 5.15 8.20
N THR A 201 -13.77 5.46 9.16
CA THR A 201 -13.40 5.70 10.56
C THR A 201 -12.73 4.46 11.15
N VAL A 202 -13.35 3.29 11.03
CA VAL A 202 -12.83 2.02 11.53
C VAL A 202 -11.52 1.65 10.81
N GLY A 203 -11.47 1.77 9.48
CA GLY A 203 -10.26 1.47 8.70
C GLY A 203 -9.06 2.33 9.09
N CYS A 204 -9.25 3.65 9.20
CA CYS A 204 -8.19 4.57 9.62
C CYS A 204 -7.77 4.36 11.08
N THR A 205 -8.71 3.98 11.94
CA THR A 205 -8.39 3.63 13.33
C THR A 205 -7.54 2.36 13.39
N LEU A 206 -7.86 1.33 12.60
CA LEU A 206 -7.06 0.11 12.51
C LEU A 206 -5.67 0.35 11.92
N ALA A 207 -5.57 1.24 10.93
CA ALA A 207 -4.29 1.74 10.43
C ALA A 207 -3.49 2.42 11.55
N ALA A 208 -4.15 3.28 12.35
CA ALA A 208 -3.51 3.99 13.44
C ALA A 208 -3.02 3.05 14.56
N VAL A 209 -3.81 2.04 14.94
CA VAL A 209 -3.38 1.00 15.89
C VAL A 209 -2.14 0.29 15.36
N THR A 210 -2.17 -0.14 14.10
CA THR A 210 -1.06 -0.85 13.46
C THR A 210 0.20 0.02 13.44
N GLY A 211 0.07 1.29 13.03
CA GLY A 211 1.18 2.24 12.98
C GLY A 211 1.81 2.49 14.34
N LEU A 212 0.99 2.70 15.37
CA LEU A 212 1.48 2.92 16.73
C LEU A 212 2.19 1.67 17.28
N ILE A 213 1.70 0.47 16.98
CA ILE A 213 2.35 -0.79 17.38
C ILE A 213 3.70 -0.97 16.67
N ILE A 214 3.78 -0.75 15.36
CA ILE A 214 5.03 -0.94 14.60
C ILE A 214 6.10 0.06 15.02
N ALA A 215 5.69 1.29 15.33
CA ALA A 215 6.57 2.39 15.67
C ALA A 215 7.16 2.32 17.10
N GLN A 216 6.71 1.39 17.95
CA GLN A 216 7.12 1.31 19.36
C GLN A 216 8.64 1.23 19.53
N GLY A 217 9.15 1.96 20.53
CA GLY A 217 10.57 2.06 20.80
C GLY A 217 11.26 3.02 19.84
N THR A 218 11.32 2.67 18.55
CA THR A 218 12.02 3.46 17.53
C THR A 218 11.13 3.61 16.30
N LEU A 219 10.76 4.86 15.98
CA LEU A 219 10.02 5.16 14.76
C LEU A 219 10.95 5.00 13.55
N GLU A 220 10.69 3.96 12.76
CA GLU A 220 11.37 3.72 11.49
C GLU A 220 10.35 3.78 10.34
N PRO A 221 10.29 4.88 9.58
CA PRO A 221 9.29 5.06 8.52
C PRO A 221 9.31 3.94 7.48
N THR A 222 10.51 3.50 7.10
CA THR A 222 10.75 2.44 6.13
C THR A 222 10.07 1.13 6.54
N LYS A 223 10.13 0.78 7.84
CA LYS A 223 9.49 -0.44 8.39
C LYS A 223 7.98 -0.42 8.21
N ILE A 224 7.33 0.73 8.48
CA ILE A 224 5.88 0.88 8.33
C ILE A 224 5.45 0.83 6.86
N ILE A 225 6.23 1.45 5.96
CA ILE A 225 5.93 1.44 4.52
C ILE A 225 6.04 0.01 3.96
N PHE A 226 7.10 -0.72 4.26
CA PHE A 226 7.25 -2.11 3.82
C PHE A 226 6.18 -3.02 4.41
N PHE A 227 5.85 -2.83 5.69
CA PHE A 227 4.74 -3.55 6.31
C PHE A 227 3.39 -3.27 5.61
N GLY A 228 3.19 -2.06 5.11
CA GLY A 228 2.03 -1.70 4.28
C GLY A 228 1.88 -2.57 3.04
N ILE A 229 2.99 -2.81 2.34
CA ILE A 229 3.04 -3.71 1.17
C ILE A 229 2.67 -5.14 1.59
N GLU A 230 3.19 -5.60 2.72
CA GLU A 230 2.89 -6.92 3.29
C GLU A 230 1.41 -7.07 3.65
N THR A 231 0.81 -5.99 4.14
CA THR A 231 -0.62 -5.93 4.47
C THR A 231 -1.50 -6.07 3.23
N PHE A 232 -1.14 -5.41 2.12
CA PHE A 232 -1.89 -5.53 0.86
C PHE A 232 -1.93 -6.98 0.38
N SER A 233 -0.83 -7.71 0.50
CA SER A 233 -0.77 -9.13 0.17
C SER A 233 -1.82 -9.94 0.94
N VAL A 234 -1.97 -9.71 2.24
CA VAL A 234 -2.98 -10.41 3.05
C VAL A 234 -4.40 -10.03 2.64
N ALA A 235 -4.65 -8.72 2.46
CA ALA A 235 -5.96 -8.21 2.08
C ALA A 235 -6.42 -8.77 0.72
N VAL A 236 -5.50 -8.86 -0.25
CA VAL A 236 -5.75 -9.43 -1.58
C VAL A 236 -5.92 -10.95 -1.53
N VAL A 237 -5.11 -11.65 -0.73
CA VAL A 237 -5.29 -13.10 -0.54
C VAL A 237 -6.66 -13.41 0.10
N ALA A 238 -7.11 -12.56 1.01
CA ALA A 238 -8.45 -12.59 1.58
C ALA A 238 -9.57 -12.16 0.60
N ARG A 239 -9.22 -11.83 -0.64
CA ARG A 239 -10.08 -11.35 -1.72
C ARG A 239 -10.85 -10.07 -1.41
N LEU A 240 -10.45 -9.33 -0.37
CA LEU A 240 -11.15 -8.12 0.08
C LEU A 240 -12.64 -8.30 0.43
N THR A 241 -13.12 -9.54 0.57
CA THR A 241 -14.56 -9.85 0.73
C THR A 241 -14.93 -10.26 2.14
N SER A 242 -13.96 -10.65 2.98
CA SER A 242 -14.26 -11.25 4.27
C SER A 242 -13.18 -10.95 5.30
N VAL A 243 -13.59 -10.29 6.38
CA VAL A 243 -12.73 -10.01 7.54
C VAL A 243 -12.22 -11.31 8.18
N PRO A 244 -13.04 -12.35 8.45
CA PRO A 244 -12.54 -13.62 8.94
C PRO A 244 -11.44 -14.25 8.08
N LYS A 245 -11.57 -14.16 6.74
CA LYS A 245 -10.52 -14.66 5.83
C LYS A 245 -9.23 -13.86 6.00
N ALA A 246 -9.32 -12.53 6.09
CA ALA A 246 -8.15 -11.67 6.33
C ALA A 246 -7.42 -12.03 7.62
N ILE A 247 -8.17 -12.33 8.68
CA ILE A 247 -7.62 -12.76 9.96
C ILE A 247 -6.88 -14.09 9.82
N VAL A 248 -7.54 -15.11 9.24
CA VAL A 248 -6.94 -16.44 9.06
C VAL A 248 -5.70 -16.39 8.17
N PHE A 249 -5.75 -15.65 7.06
CA PHE A 249 -4.59 -15.51 6.15
C PHE A 249 -3.44 -14.72 6.79
N GLY A 250 -3.74 -13.67 7.56
CA GLY A 250 -2.73 -12.93 8.32
C GLY A 250 -2.01 -13.83 9.32
N PHE A 251 -2.74 -14.66 10.06
CA PHE A 251 -2.16 -15.61 11.01
C PHE A 251 -1.35 -16.72 10.37
N LEU A 252 -1.97 -17.46 9.44
CA LEU A 252 -1.41 -18.72 8.96
C LEU A 252 -0.41 -18.51 7.82
N VAL A 253 -0.75 -17.66 6.84
CA VAL A 253 0.08 -17.53 5.64
C VAL A 253 1.21 -16.54 5.89
N MET A 254 0.91 -15.36 6.41
CA MET A 254 1.97 -14.37 6.68
C MET A 254 2.67 -14.57 8.01
N GLY A 255 1.94 -14.78 9.11
CA GLY A 255 2.56 -14.93 10.42
C GLY A 255 3.37 -16.23 10.54
N LEU A 256 2.65 -17.35 10.58
CA LEU A 256 3.23 -18.68 10.73
C LEU A 256 4.11 -19.04 9.53
N GLY A 257 3.60 -18.87 8.31
CA GLY A 257 4.33 -19.21 7.09
C GLY A 257 5.67 -18.49 6.96
N ARG A 258 5.70 -17.16 7.16
CA ARG A 258 6.95 -16.40 7.11
C ARG A 258 7.93 -16.84 8.19
N SER A 259 7.47 -16.97 9.43
CA SER A 259 8.36 -17.30 10.56
C SER A 259 9.00 -18.67 10.43
N LEU A 260 8.30 -19.64 9.84
CA LEU A 260 8.87 -20.97 9.56
C LEU A 260 9.84 -20.93 8.38
N ILE A 261 9.56 -20.12 7.36
CA ILE A 261 10.44 -19.93 6.20
C ILE A 261 11.73 -19.21 6.61
N ASP A 262 11.65 -18.18 7.46
CA ASP A 262 12.79 -17.40 7.94
C ASP A 262 13.85 -18.28 8.65
N VAL A 263 13.42 -19.38 9.27
CA VAL A 263 14.30 -20.31 10.01
C VAL A 263 14.80 -21.45 9.13
N PHE A 264 14.16 -21.68 7.98
CA PHE A 264 14.55 -22.75 7.08
C PHE A 264 15.72 -22.27 6.20
N GLU A 265 16.95 -22.68 6.49
CA GLU A 265 18.15 -22.31 5.71
C GLU A 265 18.68 -23.50 4.87
N PRO A 266 18.03 -23.85 3.74
CA PRO A 266 18.37 -25.05 2.98
C PRO A 266 19.72 -24.98 2.26
N PHE A 267 20.27 -23.78 2.06
CA PHE A 267 21.50 -23.54 1.29
C PHE A 267 22.70 -23.11 2.16
N GLY A 268 22.60 -23.25 3.48
CA GLY A 268 23.62 -22.79 4.44
C GLY A 268 23.65 -21.26 4.61
N SER A 269 24.64 -20.77 5.36
CA SER A 269 24.74 -19.38 5.80
C SER A 269 25.50 -18.44 4.85
N SER A 270 26.13 -18.96 3.79
CA SER A 270 26.90 -18.16 2.84
C SER A 270 26.89 -18.74 1.44
N GLY A 271 26.89 -17.85 0.44
CA GLY A 271 26.92 -18.18 -0.99
C GLY A 271 25.72 -17.64 -1.76
N GLY A 272 25.86 -17.51 -3.09
CA GLY A 272 24.84 -16.84 -3.92
C GLY A 272 23.45 -17.50 -3.89
N ALA A 273 23.36 -18.81 -3.62
CA ALA A 273 22.08 -19.49 -3.43
C ALA A 273 21.40 -19.10 -2.11
N SER A 274 22.18 -18.93 -1.03
CA SER A 274 21.67 -18.45 0.27
C SER A 274 21.21 -16.99 0.18
N ASP A 275 21.95 -16.12 -0.52
CA ASP A 275 21.57 -14.72 -0.74
C ASP A 275 20.27 -14.62 -1.55
N THR A 276 20.14 -15.46 -2.58
CA THR A 276 18.92 -15.51 -3.41
C THR A 276 17.73 -16.01 -2.60
N TYR A 277 17.93 -17.02 -1.76
CA TYR A 277 16.90 -17.52 -0.85
C TYR A 277 16.45 -16.43 0.12
N GLN A 278 17.39 -15.77 0.81
CA GLN A 278 17.07 -14.67 1.73
C GLN A 278 16.36 -13.50 1.04
N ALA A 279 16.72 -13.19 -0.21
CA ALA A 279 16.01 -12.19 -1.00
C ALA A 279 14.57 -12.60 -1.31
N ILE A 280 14.32 -13.88 -1.62
CA ILE A 280 12.96 -14.42 -1.84
C ILE A 280 12.15 -14.35 -0.56
N VAL A 281 12.74 -14.74 0.58
CA VAL A 281 12.08 -14.74 1.89
C VAL A 281 11.75 -13.31 2.34
N THR A 282 12.70 -12.38 2.20
CA THR A 282 12.48 -10.96 2.51
C THR A 282 11.34 -10.36 1.68
N ASN A 283 11.19 -10.79 0.41
CA ASN A 283 10.16 -10.32 -0.51
C ASN A 283 8.96 -11.28 -0.62
N LEU A 284 8.79 -12.21 0.34
CA LEU A 284 7.76 -13.24 0.31
C LEU A 284 6.37 -12.64 0.11
N SER A 285 6.11 -11.50 0.74
CA SER A 285 4.82 -10.82 0.63
C SER A 285 4.49 -10.34 -0.77
N SER A 286 5.48 -9.80 -1.49
CA SER A 286 5.32 -9.35 -2.87
C SER A 286 5.08 -10.54 -3.80
N ILE A 287 5.76 -11.68 -3.55
CA ILE A 287 5.56 -12.92 -4.29
C ILE A 287 4.16 -13.47 -4.02
N VAL A 288 3.73 -13.53 -2.75
CA VAL A 288 2.39 -13.98 -2.36
C VAL A 288 1.32 -13.10 -3.01
N LEU A 289 1.50 -11.77 -3.01
CA LEU A 289 0.59 -10.84 -3.67
C LEU A 289 0.53 -11.11 -5.18
N PHE A 290 1.68 -11.24 -5.84
CA PHE A 290 1.74 -11.51 -7.28
C PHE A 290 1.05 -12.83 -7.63
N VAL A 291 1.38 -13.91 -6.91
CA VAL A 291 0.75 -15.23 -7.09
C VAL A 291 -0.75 -15.16 -6.83
N ALA A 292 -1.20 -14.47 -5.77
CA ALA A 292 -2.60 -14.29 -5.47
C ALA A 292 -3.33 -13.54 -6.59
N LEU A 293 -2.75 -12.47 -7.14
CA LEU A 293 -3.31 -11.73 -8.26
C LEU A 293 -3.37 -12.56 -9.55
N VAL A 294 -2.38 -13.42 -9.80
CA VAL A 294 -2.35 -14.31 -10.96
C VAL A 294 -3.37 -15.44 -10.81
N ALA A 295 -3.44 -16.06 -9.63
CA ALA A 295 -4.32 -17.19 -9.33
C ALA A 295 -5.79 -16.79 -9.20
N PHE A 296 -6.09 -15.67 -8.52
CA PHE A 296 -7.43 -15.15 -8.37
C PHE A 296 -7.80 -14.34 -9.61
N ARG A 297 -8.32 -15.07 -10.61
CA ARG A 297 -8.80 -14.53 -11.90
C ARG A 297 -10.11 -13.74 -11.80
N ARG A 298 -10.70 -13.62 -10.60
CA ARG A 298 -11.94 -12.89 -10.28
C ARG A 298 -11.77 -12.16 -8.95
N LEU A 299 -11.11 -11.02 -8.95
CA LEU A 299 -11.43 -9.97 -7.96
C LEU A 299 -12.61 -9.11 -8.45
N ASP A 300 -13.18 -9.51 -9.60
CA ASP A 300 -14.24 -8.84 -10.33
C ASP A 300 -15.57 -8.89 -9.56
N GLU A 301 -16.19 -7.71 -9.48
CA GLU A 301 -17.62 -7.46 -9.21
C GLU A 301 -18.14 -7.69 -7.79
N VAL A 302 -17.67 -6.87 -6.83
CA VAL A 302 -18.48 -6.52 -5.64
C VAL A 302 -18.60 -5.01 -5.62
N GLY A 303 -19.51 -4.49 -6.44
CA GLY A 303 -19.68 -3.07 -6.71
C GLY A 303 -20.14 -2.90 -8.15
N VAL A 304 -21.45 -3.08 -8.34
CA VAL A 304 -22.27 -2.75 -9.51
C VAL A 304 -21.47 -2.10 -10.65
N SER A 305 -21.14 -2.89 -11.67
CA SER A 305 -20.84 -2.34 -13.00
C SER A 305 -22.16 -1.84 -13.58
N GLU A 306 -22.62 -0.68 -13.12
CA GLU A 306 -23.53 0.13 -13.91
C GLU A 306 -22.71 0.63 -15.09
N SER A 307 -23.14 0.18 -16.27
CA SER A 307 -22.89 0.70 -17.60
C SER A 307 -22.49 2.18 -17.63
N THR A 308 -21.21 2.45 -17.37
CA THR A 308 -20.60 3.71 -17.80
C THR A 308 -20.19 3.50 -19.24
N GLY A 309 -21.07 3.98 -20.11
CA GLY A 309 -20.96 3.85 -21.55
C GLY A 309 -19.56 4.15 -22.08
N SER A 310 -19.22 3.39 -23.11
CA SER A 310 -18.36 3.77 -24.23
C SER A 310 -17.54 5.05 -24.02
N GLY A 311 -16.27 4.86 -23.70
CA GLY A 311 -15.31 5.95 -23.76
C GLY A 311 -14.12 5.65 -22.91
N GLY A 312 -13.16 4.88 -23.44
CA GLY A 312 -11.78 5.24 -23.15
C GLY A 312 -11.68 6.77 -23.30
N LEU A 313 -11.00 7.45 -22.39
CA LEU A 313 -10.86 8.91 -22.44
C LEU A 313 -10.30 9.42 -23.79
N VAL A 314 -9.87 8.51 -24.68
CA VAL A 314 -9.58 8.74 -26.10
C VAL A 314 -10.13 7.57 -26.95
N GLY A 315 -11.45 7.37 -26.93
CA GLY A 315 -12.19 6.60 -27.94
C GLY A 315 -12.66 7.46 -29.12
N GLY A 316 -12.44 8.78 -29.06
CA GLY A 316 -12.32 9.55 -30.30
C GLY A 316 -11.05 9.06 -30.98
N GLY A 317 -11.08 8.80 -32.29
CA GLY A 317 -9.90 8.37 -33.02
C GLY A 317 -8.68 9.24 -32.71
N LEU A 318 -7.53 8.88 -33.26
CA LEU A 318 -6.52 9.88 -33.58
C LEU A 318 -7.15 10.90 -34.56
N GLY A 319 -8.12 11.69 -34.09
CA GLY A 319 -8.60 12.88 -34.74
C GLY A 319 -7.35 13.70 -34.83
N GLN A 320 -6.85 13.83 -36.05
CA GLN A 320 -5.71 14.63 -36.42
C GLN A 320 -5.74 15.87 -35.54
N ARG A 321 -4.95 15.88 -34.46
CA ARG A 321 -4.89 17.03 -33.58
C ARG A 321 -4.21 18.06 -34.44
N ARG A 322 -5.01 18.87 -35.14
CA ARG A 322 -4.51 19.95 -35.97
C ARG A 322 -3.63 20.77 -35.05
N TRP A 323 -2.34 20.79 -35.37
CA TRP A 323 -1.37 21.58 -34.65
C TRP A 323 -1.86 23.02 -34.75
N THR A 324 -2.45 23.52 -33.67
CA THR A 324 -2.70 24.96 -33.58
C THR A 324 -1.34 25.63 -33.43
N PRO A 325 -1.13 26.83 -34.01
CA PRO A 325 0.12 27.55 -33.85
C PRO A 325 0.47 27.77 -32.38
N ALA A 326 -0.53 27.88 -31.50
CA ALA A 326 -0.35 27.94 -30.05
C ALA A 326 0.22 26.63 -29.47
N THR A 327 -0.34 25.46 -29.81
CA THR A 327 0.20 24.16 -29.35
C THR A 327 1.60 23.87 -29.90
N ALA A 328 1.87 24.28 -31.14
CA ALA A 328 3.19 24.17 -31.77
C ALA A 328 4.20 25.09 -31.06
N ALA A 329 3.82 26.34 -30.80
CA ALA A 329 4.64 27.30 -30.07
C ALA A 329 4.94 26.81 -28.64
N THR A 330 3.95 26.28 -27.91
CA THR A 330 4.21 25.72 -26.57
C THR A 330 5.12 24.51 -26.61
N ALA A 331 5.01 23.64 -27.62
CA ALA A 331 5.89 22.48 -27.75
C ALA A 331 7.33 22.90 -28.12
N VAL A 332 7.48 23.89 -28.99
CA VAL A 332 8.79 24.46 -29.38
C VAL A 332 9.42 25.22 -28.21
N VAL A 333 8.65 25.98 -27.44
CA VAL A 333 9.13 26.67 -26.24
C VAL A 333 9.55 25.66 -25.18
N MET A 334 8.73 24.65 -24.89
CA MET A 334 9.07 23.59 -23.93
C MET A 334 10.28 22.77 -24.39
N GLY A 335 10.36 22.43 -25.68
CA GLY A 335 11.50 21.73 -26.27
C GLY A 335 12.78 22.58 -26.25
N GLY A 336 12.66 23.87 -26.53
CA GLY A 336 13.76 24.84 -26.45
C GLY A 336 14.24 25.06 -25.02
N LEU A 337 13.32 25.16 -24.05
CA LEU A 337 13.65 25.29 -22.64
C LEU A 337 14.35 24.02 -22.12
N ALA A 338 13.89 22.84 -22.53
CA ALA A 338 14.52 21.56 -22.21
C ALA A 338 15.91 21.41 -22.86
N ALA A 339 16.11 21.94 -24.07
CA ALA A 339 17.40 21.94 -24.76
C ALA A 339 18.40 22.98 -24.21
N LEU A 340 17.90 24.09 -23.65
CA LEU A 340 18.72 25.15 -23.05
C LEU A 340 19.01 24.92 -21.56
N ALA A 341 18.19 24.13 -20.86
CA ALA A 341 18.40 23.77 -19.45
C ALA A 341 19.80 23.22 -19.13
N PRO A 342 20.45 22.38 -19.96
CA PRO A 342 21.81 21.89 -19.71
C PRO A 342 22.90 22.97 -19.74
N PHE A 343 22.64 24.09 -20.42
CA PHE A 343 23.60 25.19 -20.56
C PHE A 343 23.48 26.24 -19.45
N ALA A 344 22.37 26.23 -18.70
CA ALA A 344 22.13 27.12 -17.56
C ALA A 344 22.49 26.49 -16.20
N LEU A 345 22.74 25.19 -16.17
CA LEU A 345 22.98 24.39 -14.97
C LEU A 345 24.48 24.12 -14.79
N GLY A 346 25.02 24.35 -13.59
CA GLY A 346 26.44 24.18 -13.29
C GLY A 346 26.85 22.69 -13.17
N ALA A 347 28.15 22.41 -12.98
CA ALA A 347 28.65 21.03 -12.86
C ALA A 347 28.05 20.24 -11.68
N THR A 348 27.55 20.92 -10.64
CA THR A 348 26.80 20.33 -9.50
C THR A 348 25.37 19.91 -9.85
N ASP A 349 24.82 20.35 -10.98
CA ASP A 349 23.44 20.13 -11.38
C ASP A 349 23.27 18.98 -12.39
N LEU A 350 24.38 18.38 -12.86
CA LEU A 350 24.35 17.33 -13.86
C LEU A 350 23.59 16.08 -13.36
N ARG A 351 23.70 15.77 -12.06
CA ARG A 351 22.94 14.67 -11.43
C ARG A 351 21.44 14.98 -11.39
N LEU A 352 21.06 16.23 -11.08
CA LEU A 352 19.65 16.64 -11.07
C LEU A 352 19.08 16.62 -12.49
N ALA A 353 19.82 17.12 -13.48
CA ALA A 353 19.43 17.07 -14.89
C ALA A 353 19.22 15.63 -15.38
N GLN A 354 20.10 14.70 -15.00
CA GLN A 354 19.96 13.27 -15.31
C GLN A 354 18.69 12.66 -14.67
N VAL A 355 18.41 12.99 -13.40
CA VAL A 355 17.21 12.51 -12.69
C VAL A 355 15.94 13.07 -13.33
N VAL A 356 15.92 14.36 -13.68
CA VAL A 356 14.78 15.00 -14.34
C VAL A 356 14.53 14.38 -15.70
N LEU A 357 15.56 14.15 -16.51
CA LEU A 357 15.42 13.49 -17.81
C LEU A 357 14.85 12.07 -17.66
N ALA A 358 15.37 11.30 -16.70
CA ALA A 358 14.87 9.95 -16.41
C ALA A 358 13.38 9.98 -16.00
N LEU A 359 12.99 10.92 -15.13
CA LEU A 359 11.60 11.10 -14.71
C LEU A 359 10.69 11.50 -15.89
N ILE A 360 11.14 12.40 -16.77
CA ILE A 360 10.40 12.77 -17.99
C ILE A 360 10.11 11.54 -18.83
N VAL A 361 11.12 10.69 -19.09
CA VAL A 361 10.93 9.45 -19.87
C VAL A 361 9.93 8.53 -19.20
N ILE A 362 10.01 8.35 -17.88
CA ILE A 362 9.07 7.53 -17.11
C ILE A 362 7.64 8.10 -17.20
N PHE A 363 7.46 9.40 -17.02
CA PHE A 363 6.14 10.03 -17.08
C PHE A 363 5.55 10.00 -18.49
N VAL A 364 6.35 10.23 -19.54
CA VAL A 364 5.91 10.09 -20.93
C VAL A 364 5.48 8.65 -21.20
N SER A 365 6.20 7.65 -20.69
CA SER A 365 5.81 6.24 -20.77
C SER A 365 4.42 5.99 -20.15
N ILE A 366 4.17 6.54 -18.95
CA ILE A 366 2.86 6.44 -18.28
C ILE A 366 1.76 7.09 -19.15
N VAL A 367 1.99 8.29 -19.68
CA VAL A 367 1.03 9.01 -20.53
C VAL A 367 0.73 8.24 -21.81
N CYS A 368 1.74 7.67 -22.47
CA CYS A 368 1.55 6.83 -23.64
C CYS A 368 0.72 5.58 -23.30
N ILE A 369 1.07 4.85 -22.23
CA ILE A 369 0.34 3.63 -21.85
C ILE A 369 -1.10 3.95 -21.49
N THR A 370 -1.34 4.97 -20.66
CA THR A 370 -2.69 5.42 -20.30
C THR A 370 -3.49 5.90 -21.51
N GLY A 371 -2.86 6.63 -22.43
CA GLY A 371 -3.48 7.14 -23.64
C GLY A 371 -3.84 6.05 -24.66
N PHE A 372 -2.97 5.04 -24.86
CA PHE A 372 -3.21 3.96 -25.82
C PHE A 372 -4.05 2.81 -25.26
N SER A 373 -3.90 2.48 -23.98
CA SER A 373 -4.59 1.34 -23.37
C SER A 373 -5.84 1.72 -22.58
N GLY A 374 -6.00 2.99 -22.21
CA GLY A 374 -7.04 3.43 -21.26
C GLY A 374 -6.80 2.97 -19.82
N HIS A 375 -5.69 2.28 -19.52
CA HIS A 375 -5.36 1.75 -18.20
C HIS A 375 -4.21 2.52 -17.54
N LEU A 376 -4.33 2.75 -16.23
CA LEU A 376 -3.25 3.30 -15.40
C LEU A 376 -2.21 2.22 -15.05
N THR A 377 -0.93 2.55 -15.28
CA THR A 377 0.21 1.72 -14.89
C THR A 377 0.91 2.35 -13.69
N LEU A 378 0.97 1.63 -12.57
CA LEU A 378 1.60 2.09 -11.32
C LEU A 378 3.02 1.53 -11.12
N GLY A 379 3.43 0.56 -11.94
CA GLY A 379 4.72 -0.16 -11.80
C GLY A 379 5.87 0.37 -12.65
N GLN A 380 5.72 1.51 -13.34
CA GLN A 380 6.74 2.02 -14.27
C GLN A 380 8.07 2.33 -13.59
N ALA A 381 8.03 2.87 -12.37
CA ALA A 381 9.23 3.13 -11.58
C ALA A 381 10.01 1.84 -11.27
N SER A 382 9.31 0.74 -10.98
CA SER A 382 9.94 -0.57 -10.72
C SER A 382 10.60 -1.14 -11.98
N ILE A 383 9.96 -1.01 -13.14
CA ILE A 383 10.52 -1.45 -14.43
C ILE A 383 11.78 -0.63 -14.77
N ALA A 384 11.71 0.70 -14.60
CA ALA A 384 12.85 1.58 -14.81
C ALA A 384 14.00 1.26 -13.85
N GLY A 385 13.70 1.03 -12.57
CA GLY A 385 14.69 0.64 -11.56
C GLY A 385 15.36 -0.69 -11.86
N LEU A 386 14.60 -1.68 -12.35
CA LEU A 386 15.14 -2.97 -12.78
C LEU A 386 16.10 -2.82 -13.96
N GLY A 387 15.73 -2.01 -14.96
CA GLY A 387 16.63 -1.67 -16.07
C GLY A 387 17.92 -1.02 -15.59
N ALA A 388 17.81 -0.03 -14.71
CA ALA A 388 18.97 0.67 -14.13
C ALA A 388 19.89 -0.27 -13.34
N PHE A 389 19.32 -1.18 -12.53
CA PHE A 389 20.08 -2.17 -11.77
C PHE A 389 20.89 -3.12 -12.67
N PHE A 390 20.25 -3.68 -13.70
CA PHE A 390 20.94 -4.60 -14.61
C PHE A 390 21.96 -3.89 -15.48
N THR A 391 21.71 -2.64 -15.90
CA THR A 391 22.73 -1.81 -16.54
C THR A 391 23.93 -1.58 -15.61
N ALA A 392 23.68 -1.19 -14.36
CA ALA A 392 24.76 -0.96 -13.38
C ALA A 392 25.56 -2.24 -13.11
N ARG A 393 24.90 -3.41 -13.03
CA ARG A 393 25.57 -4.69 -12.83
C ARG A 393 26.37 -5.14 -14.06
N ALA A 394 25.89 -4.83 -15.28
CA ALA A 394 26.63 -5.12 -16.51
C ALA A 394 27.89 -4.23 -16.65
N VAL A 395 27.81 -2.96 -16.26
CA VAL A 395 28.99 -2.07 -16.25
C VAL A 395 30.00 -2.48 -15.18
N ASN A 396 29.55 -2.66 -13.93
CA ASN A 396 30.47 -2.88 -12.80
C ASN A 396 30.91 -4.34 -12.64
N GLY A 397 30.06 -5.31 -12.99
CA GLY A 397 30.38 -6.73 -12.86
C GLY A 397 31.02 -7.31 -14.12
N LEU A 398 30.43 -7.04 -15.28
CA LEU A 398 30.86 -7.62 -16.56
C LEU A 398 31.81 -6.69 -17.35
N HIS A 399 32.08 -5.48 -16.85
CA HIS A 399 32.96 -4.48 -17.48
C HIS A 399 32.57 -4.14 -18.92
N VAL A 400 31.26 -4.22 -19.23
CA VAL A 400 30.73 -3.95 -20.57
C VAL A 400 30.61 -2.44 -20.79
N PRO A 401 30.87 -1.92 -22.00
CA PRO A 401 30.65 -0.52 -22.33
C PRO A 401 29.23 -0.06 -21.99
N VAL A 402 29.10 1.16 -21.44
CA VAL A 402 27.84 1.71 -20.89
C VAL A 402 26.68 1.61 -21.88
N LEU A 403 26.92 1.89 -23.16
CA LEU A 403 25.87 1.89 -24.20
C LEU A 403 25.29 0.48 -24.43
N ILE A 404 26.15 -0.55 -24.41
CA ILE A 404 25.74 -1.95 -24.52
C ILE A 404 25.05 -2.40 -23.22
N ALA A 405 25.56 -1.99 -22.06
CA ALA A 405 24.94 -2.27 -20.77
C ALA A 405 23.53 -1.65 -20.64
N MET A 406 23.30 -0.47 -21.22
CA MET A 406 21.97 0.16 -21.29
C MET A 406 21.00 -0.67 -22.14
N LEU A 407 21.44 -1.20 -23.28
CA LEU A 407 20.62 -2.09 -24.10
C LEU A 407 20.28 -3.41 -23.40
N ILE A 408 21.24 -3.98 -22.66
CA ILE A 408 21.02 -5.19 -21.84
C ILE A 408 19.97 -4.89 -20.76
N GLY A 409 20.15 -3.81 -19.99
CA GLY A 409 19.19 -3.41 -18.96
C GLY A 409 17.80 -3.14 -19.52
N ALA A 410 17.70 -2.42 -20.64
CA ALA A 410 16.44 -2.16 -21.33
C ALA A 410 15.76 -3.46 -21.82
N SER A 411 16.53 -4.41 -22.35
CA SER A 411 16.01 -5.70 -22.83
C SER A 411 15.45 -6.54 -21.69
N ILE A 412 16.14 -6.56 -20.54
CA ILE A 412 15.68 -7.28 -19.34
C ILE A 412 14.44 -6.58 -18.75
N ALA A 413 14.44 -5.25 -18.66
CA ALA A 413 13.28 -4.47 -18.22
C ALA A 413 12.07 -4.69 -19.13
N MET A 414 12.27 -4.78 -20.45
CA MET A 414 11.22 -5.13 -21.41
C MET A 414 10.69 -6.54 -21.16
N GLY A 415 11.56 -7.52 -20.94
CA GLY A 415 11.15 -8.89 -20.61
C GLY A 415 10.35 -8.97 -19.31
N ALA A 416 10.79 -8.28 -18.26
CA ALA A 416 10.07 -8.18 -16.99
C ALA A 416 8.72 -7.47 -17.15
N GLY A 417 8.68 -6.38 -17.91
CA GLY A 417 7.47 -5.64 -18.24
C GLY A 417 6.47 -6.48 -19.04
N LEU A 418 6.94 -7.30 -19.98
CA LEU A 418 6.10 -8.25 -20.72
C LEU A 418 5.55 -9.34 -19.79
N LEU A 419 6.37 -9.92 -18.90
CA LEU A 419 5.91 -10.93 -17.95
C LEU A 419 4.87 -10.37 -16.96
N ALA A 420 5.10 -9.16 -16.44
CA ALA A 420 4.18 -8.48 -15.53
C ALA A 420 2.91 -7.97 -16.25
N GLY A 421 3.04 -7.52 -17.50
CA GLY A 421 1.95 -6.99 -18.32
C GLY A 421 1.14 -8.07 -19.03
N TYR A 422 1.67 -9.28 -19.22
CA TYR A 422 0.99 -10.37 -19.90
C TYR A 422 -0.35 -10.77 -19.25
N PRO A 423 -0.45 -10.90 -17.92
CA PRO A 423 -1.74 -11.07 -17.25
C PRO A 423 -2.72 -9.93 -17.54
N ALA A 424 -2.25 -8.68 -17.62
CA ALA A 424 -3.10 -7.52 -17.89
C ALA A 424 -3.66 -7.55 -19.33
N VAL A 425 -2.87 -7.97 -20.32
CA VAL A 425 -3.29 -8.04 -21.73
C VAL A 425 -4.16 -9.25 -22.03
N LYS A 426 -3.88 -10.41 -21.41
CA LYS A 426 -4.72 -11.61 -21.57
C LYS A 426 -6.05 -11.53 -20.81
N ARG A 427 -6.16 -10.65 -19.82
CA ARG A 427 -7.41 -10.34 -19.12
C ARG A 427 -8.18 -9.29 -19.90
N LYS A 428 -8.69 -9.69 -21.07
CA LYS A 428 -9.81 -9.00 -21.71
C LYS A 428 -11.09 -9.27 -20.91
N GLY A 429 -11.27 -8.50 -19.84
CA GLY A 429 -12.58 -8.15 -19.32
C GLY A 429 -13.06 -6.93 -20.06
N LEU A 430 -13.49 -7.15 -21.30
CA LEU A 430 -14.22 -6.19 -22.09
C LEU A 430 -15.65 -6.28 -21.56
N PHE A 431 -15.97 -5.50 -20.52
CA PHE A 431 -17.36 -5.21 -20.19
C PHE A 431 -17.90 -4.30 -21.31
N LEU A 432 -18.27 -4.93 -22.43
CA LEU A 432 -19.25 -4.40 -23.36
C LEU A 432 -20.61 -4.58 -22.68
N GLY A 433 -21.17 -3.46 -22.20
CA GLY A 433 -22.54 -3.38 -21.67
C GLY A 433 -22.58 -3.33 -20.16
#